data_AF-A0A7S1S025-F1
#
_entry.id   AF-A0A7S1S025-F1
#
_cell.length_a   1.000
_cell.length_b   1.000
_cell.length_c   1.000
_cell.angle_alpha   90.00
_cell.angle_beta   90.00
_cell.angle_gamma   90.00
#
_symmetry.space_group_name_H-M   'P 1'
#
loop_
_entity.id
_entity.type
_entity.pdbx_description
1 polymer ?
#
loop_
_entity_poly.entity_id
_entity_poly.type
_entity_poly.pdbx_seq_one_letter_code
_entity_poly.pdbx_strand_id
1 'polypeptide(L)'
;LVQSGRVSGLPNDQHSVLHSNRAFAFLKMQKWAAAEEDCSAGLDLNPRNTKAKFRRAWARCELGEARAALRDVDEVLEQLPDPSSNGEAVQMRQRIVEQLSE
;
A
#
# COMPACT_ATOMS: atom_id res chain seq x y z
N LEU A 1 13.02 12.73 -4.07
CA LEU A 1 13.35 13.00 -2.65
C LEU A 1 14.41 12.00 -2.15
N VAL A 2 14.10 10.69 -2.14
CA VAL A 2 15.09 9.64 -1.82
C VAL A 2 16.08 9.40 -2.99
N GLN A 3 15.58 9.16 -4.21
CA GLN A 3 16.40 8.97 -5.43
C GLN A 3 17.19 10.21 -5.87
N SER A 4 16.81 11.40 -5.39
CA SER A 4 17.46 12.66 -5.75
C SER A 4 18.66 13.01 -4.86
N GLY A 5 19.07 12.12 -3.94
CA GLY A 5 20.21 12.34 -3.03
C GLY A 5 20.04 13.46 -1.99
N ARG A 6 18.90 14.17 -2.00
CA ARG A 6 18.59 15.30 -1.10
C ARG A 6 18.33 14.89 0.35
N VAL A 7 18.16 13.59 0.59
CA VAL A 7 17.92 12.99 1.91
C VAL A 7 18.92 11.85 2.09
N SER A 8 20.17 12.21 2.39
CA SER A 8 21.25 11.26 2.66
C SER A 8 21.42 11.14 4.19
N GLY A 9 21.07 9.98 4.76
CA GLY A 9 21.31 9.68 6.18
C GLY A 9 20.07 9.29 7.00
N LEU A 10 18.87 9.17 6.41
CA LEU A 10 17.72 8.63 7.14
C LEU A 10 17.71 7.09 7.10
N PRO A 11 17.23 6.42 8.17
CA PRO A 11 17.03 4.98 8.18
C PRO A 11 16.05 4.50 7.11
N ASN A 12 16.20 3.25 6.66
CA ASN A 12 15.31 2.62 5.67
C ASN A 12 13.82 2.73 6.04
N ASP A 13 13.49 2.65 7.33
CA ASP A 13 12.11 2.82 7.83
C ASP A 13 11.52 4.19 7.49
N GLN A 14 12.31 5.25 7.63
CA GLN A 14 11.87 6.60 7.29
C GLN A 14 11.78 6.79 5.78
N HIS A 15 12.71 6.22 5.01
CA HIS A 15 12.59 6.20 3.55
C HIS A 15 11.33 5.46 3.10
N SER A 16 10.99 4.33 3.72
CA SER A 16 9.73 3.59 3.47
C SER A 16 8.51 4.46 3.72
N VAL A 17 8.48 5.22 4.82
CA VAL A 17 7.39 6.17 5.13
C VAL A 17 7.29 7.27 4.08
N LEU A 18 8.41 7.82 3.62
CA LEU A 18 8.42 8.85 2.57
C LEU A 18 7.86 8.32 1.25
N HIS A 19 8.27 7.12 0.83
CA HIS A 19 7.71 6.44 -0.34
C HIS A 19 6.21 6.21 -0.19
N SER A 20 5.77 5.70 0.96
CA SER A 20 4.36 5.51 1.25
C SER A 20 3.57 6.82 1.16
N ASN A 21 4.10 7.93 1.68
CA ASN A 21 3.44 9.24 1.62
C ASN A 21 3.36 9.79 0.19
N ARG A 22 4.39 9.57 -0.63
CA ARG A 22 4.38 9.93 -2.05
C ARG A 22 3.36 9.07 -2.82
N ALA A 23 3.29 7.77 -2.56
CA ALA A 23 2.26 6.89 -3.11
C ALA A 23 0.85 7.38 -2.79
N PHE A 24 0.60 7.86 -1.56
CA PHE A 24 -0.70 8.40 -1.19
C PHE A 24 -1.08 9.65 -1.99
N ALA A 25 -0.12 10.54 -2.26
CA ALA A 25 -0.35 11.67 -3.15
C ALA A 25 -0.70 11.20 -4.57
N PHE A 26 -0.02 10.17 -5.08
CA PHE A 26 -0.34 9.57 -6.38
C PHE A 26 -1.72 8.92 -6.43
N LEU A 27 -2.15 8.22 -5.36
CA LEU A 27 -3.51 7.70 -5.24
C LEU A 27 -4.54 8.82 -5.35
N LYS A 28 -4.33 9.95 -4.66
CA LYS A 28 -5.24 11.11 -4.75
C LYS A 28 -5.24 11.77 -6.13
N MET A 29 -4.14 11.66 -6.86
CA MET A 29 -4.02 12.11 -8.26
C MET A 29 -4.47 11.07 -9.29
N GLN A 30 -5.01 9.91 -8.85
CA GLN A 30 -5.39 8.80 -9.72
C GLN A 30 -4.24 8.23 -10.57
N LYS A 31 -3.00 8.39 -10.11
CA LYS A 31 -1.80 7.84 -10.75
C LYS A 31 -1.48 6.47 -10.16
N TRP A 32 -2.33 5.49 -10.46
CA TRP A 32 -2.33 4.18 -9.80
C TRP A 32 -1.02 3.41 -9.96
N ALA A 33 -0.48 3.33 -11.18
CA ALA A 33 0.79 2.63 -11.44
C ALA A 33 1.97 3.26 -10.66
N ALA A 34 2.05 4.59 -10.63
CA ALA A 34 3.08 5.29 -9.87
C ALA A 34 2.91 5.11 -8.35
N ALA A 35 1.66 5.02 -7.87
CA ALA A 35 1.39 4.71 -6.46
C ALA A 35 1.83 3.28 -6.10
N GLU A 36 1.56 2.29 -6.96
CA GLU A 36 2.00 0.91 -6.74
C GLU A 36 3.53 0.81 -6.70
N GLU A 37 4.23 1.46 -7.64
CA GLU A 37 5.69 1.47 -7.71
C GLU A 37 6.29 2.05 -6.42
N ASP A 38 5.77 3.20 -5.97
CA ASP A 38 6.23 3.82 -4.72
C ASP A 38 5.95 2.98 -3.49
N CYS A 39 4.77 2.37 -3.41
CA CYS A 39 4.46 1.46 -2.32
C CYS A 39 5.41 0.25 -2.32
N SER A 40 5.73 -0.30 -3.49
CA SER A 40 6.64 -1.44 -3.62
C SER A 40 8.06 -1.06 -3.20
N ALA A 41 8.59 0.07 -3.67
CA ALA A 41 9.88 0.59 -3.22
C ALA A 41 9.91 0.86 -1.70
N GLY A 42 8.80 1.35 -1.14
CA GLY A 42 8.67 1.53 0.31
C GLY A 42 8.67 0.20 1.07
N LEU A 43 8.03 -0.84 0.54
CA LEU A 43 7.98 -2.17 1.16
C LEU A 43 9.30 -2.93 1.02
N ASP A 44 10.07 -2.72 -0.05
CA ASP A 44 11.42 -3.28 -0.19
C ASP A 44 12.37 -2.76 0.90
N LEU A 45 12.16 -1.51 1.33
CA LEU A 45 12.92 -0.89 2.42
C LEU A 45 12.42 -1.31 3.80
N ASN A 46 11.10 -1.42 3.98
CA ASN A 46 10.49 -1.93 5.21
C ASN A 46 9.21 -2.73 4.89
N PRO A 47 9.30 -4.08 4.88
CA PRO A 47 8.17 -4.96 4.57
C PRO A 47 7.02 -4.91 5.60
N ARG A 48 7.28 -4.36 6.79
CA ARG A 48 6.30 -4.21 7.88
C ARG A 48 5.53 -2.89 7.81
N ASN A 49 5.75 -2.07 6.78
CA ASN A 49 4.99 -0.84 6.60
C ASN A 49 3.55 -1.14 6.13
N THR A 50 2.66 -1.37 7.09
CA THR A 50 1.24 -1.69 6.87
C THR A 50 0.52 -0.62 6.05
N LYS A 51 0.90 0.67 6.21
CA LYS A 51 0.33 1.77 5.40
C LYS A 51 0.74 1.70 3.95
N ALA A 52 2.01 1.38 3.66
CA ALA A 52 2.47 1.18 2.28
C ALA A 52 1.76 -0.01 1.63
N LYS A 53 1.55 -1.11 2.38
CA LYS A 53 0.85 -2.30 1.89
C LYS A 53 -0.62 -2.03 1.57
N PHE A 54 -1.34 -1.38 2.48
CA PHE A 54 -2.73 -0.99 2.24
C PHE A 54 -2.88 -0.03 1.03
N ARG A 55 -1.97 0.94 0.90
CA ARG A 55 -1.95 1.87 -0.25
C ARG A 55 -1.64 1.14 -1.56
N ARG A 56 -0.79 0.10 -1.53
CA ARG A 56 -0.52 -0.75 -2.70
C ARG A 56 -1.75 -1.53 -3.12
N ALA A 57 -2.49 -2.08 -2.15
CA ALA A 57 -3.76 -2.75 -2.40
C ALA A 57 -4.75 -1.82 -3.10
N TRP A 58 -4.91 -0.58 -2.61
CA TRP A 58 -5.76 0.41 -3.26
C TRP A 58 -5.33 0.65 -4.72
N ALA A 59 -4.05 0.94 -4.96
CA ALA A 59 -3.54 1.16 -6.32
C ALA A 59 -3.86 -0.04 -7.24
N ARG A 60 -3.66 -1.26 -6.75
CA ARG A 60 -3.91 -2.50 -7.49
C ARG A 60 -5.39 -2.73 -7.80
N CYS A 61 -6.29 -2.39 -6.88
CA CYS A 61 -7.74 -2.43 -7.15
C CYS A 61 -8.10 -1.56 -8.36
N GLU A 62 -7.60 -0.33 -8.39
CA GLU A 62 -7.89 0.62 -9.48
C GLU A 62 -7.19 0.25 -10.79
N LEU A 63 -6.14 -0.57 -10.74
CA LEU A 63 -5.48 -1.17 -11.91
C LEU A 63 -6.15 -2.45 -12.41
N GLY A 64 -7.18 -2.97 -11.71
CA GLY A 64 -7.81 -4.25 -12.05
C GLY A 64 -7.07 -5.49 -11.53
N GLU A 65 -6.00 -5.30 -10.77
CA GLU A 65 -5.17 -6.35 -10.17
C GLU A 65 -5.77 -6.88 -8.86
N ALA A 66 -7.07 -7.20 -8.87
CA ALA A 66 -7.87 -7.50 -7.68
C ALA A 66 -7.29 -8.66 -6.83
N ARG A 67 -6.76 -9.72 -7.46
CA ARG A 67 -6.14 -10.84 -6.73
C ARG A 67 -4.85 -10.41 -6.01
N ALA A 68 -4.08 -9.50 -6.58
CA ALA A 68 -2.87 -8.99 -5.94
C ALA A 68 -3.22 -7.99 -4.82
N ALA A 69 -4.25 -7.18 -5.01
CA ALA A 69 -4.79 -6.31 -3.98
C ALA A 69 -5.30 -7.10 -2.77
N LEU A 70 -6.03 -8.20 -3.00
CA LEU A 70 -6.57 -9.04 -1.92
C LEU A 70 -5.47 -9.55 -1.00
N ARG A 71 -4.38 -10.08 -1.57
CA ARG A 71 -3.21 -10.55 -0.78
C ARG A 71 -2.63 -9.45 0.09
N ASP A 72 -2.46 -8.25 -0.47
CA ASP A 72 -1.92 -7.11 0.28
C ASP A 72 -2.84 -6.71 1.45
N VAL A 73 -4.16 -6.74 1.26
CA VAL A 73 -5.13 -6.42 2.34
C VAL A 73 -5.19 -7.53 3.39
N ASP A 74 -5.17 -8.80 2.99
CA ASP A 74 -5.16 -9.92 3.92
C ASP A 74 -3.93 -9.85 4.83
N GLU A 75 -2.75 -9.59 4.26
CA GLU A 75 -1.52 -9.40 5.04
C GLU A 75 -1.59 -8.17 5.97
N VAL A 76 -2.35 -7.12 5.62
CA VAL A 76 -2.57 -5.97 6.52
C VAL A 76 -3.43 -6.38 7.72
N LEU A 77 -4.47 -7.17 7.49
CA LEU A 77 -5.39 -7.63 8.53
C LEU A 77 -4.73 -8.67 9.45
N GLU A 78 -3.89 -9.55 8.93
CA GLU A 78 -3.13 -10.55 9.69
C GLU A 78 -2.13 -9.93 10.67
N GLN A 79 -1.63 -8.72 10.39
CA GLN A 79 -0.71 -8.00 11.27
C GLN A 79 -1.39 -7.34 12.47
N LEU A 80 -2.72 -7.25 12.47
CA LEU A 80 -3.48 -6.61 13.54
C LEU A 80 -3.85 -7.63 14.62
N PRO A 81 -3.77 -7.26 15.91
CA PRO A 81 -4.28 -8.12 16.98
C PRO A 81 -5.78 -8.43 16.84
N ASP A 82 -6.54 -7.48 16.29
CA ASP A 82 -7.94 -7.66 15.89
C ASP A 82 -8.10 -7.12 14.44
N PRO A 83 -8.35 -7.99 13.45
CA PRO A 83 -8.61 -7.59 12.07
C PRO A 83 -9.76 -6.59 11.93
N SER A 84 -10.78 -6.68 12.80
CA SER A 84 -11.97 -5.84 12.77
C SER A 84 -11.69 -4.40 13.17
N SER A 85 -10.54 -4.15 13.82
CA SER A 85 -10.14 -2.81 14.27
C SER A 85 -9.79 -1.87 13.12
N ASN A 86 -9.48 -2.39 11.93
CA ASN A 86 -9.18 -1.60 10.74
C ASN A 86 -10.33 -1.65 9.74
N GLY A 87 -11.33 -0.79 9.97
CA GLY A 87 -12.53 -0.72 9.14
C GLY A 87 -12.26 -0.46 7.65
N GLU A 88 -11.24 0.33 7.32
CA GLU A 88 -10.86 0.59 5.92
C GLU A 88 -10.35 -0.67 5.21
N ALA A 89 -9.49 -1.45 5.87
CA ALA A 89 -8.98 -2.70 5.33
C ALA A 89 -10.08 -3.76 5.17
N VAL A 90 -10.97 -3.88 6.15
CA VAL A 90 -12.11 -4.82 6.08
C VAL A 90 -13.03 -4.47 4.91
N GLN A 91 -13.41 -3.20 4.78
CA GLN A 91 -14.27 -2.73 3.68
C GLN A 91 -13.60 -2.94 2.32
N MET A 92 -12.30 -2.64 2.20
CA MET A 92 -11.56 -2.85 0.95
C MET A 92 -11.51 -4.33 0.58
N ARG A 93 -11.23 -5.21 1.55
CA ARG A 93 -11.24 -6.66 1.33
C ARG A 93 -12.57 -7.15 0.79
N GLN A 94 -13.67 -6.72 1.41
CA GLN A 94 -15.01 -7.12 1.00
C GLN A 94 -15.29 -6.69 -0.45
N ARG A 95 -15.00 -5.43 -0.80
CA ARG A 95 -15.16 -4.92 -2.18
C ARG A 95 -14.33 -5.72 -3.20
N ILE A 96 -13.10 -6.09 -2.85
CA ILE A 96 -12.23 -6.90 -3.73
C ILE A 96 -12.82 -8.29 -3.95
N VAL A 97 -13.33 -8.93 -2.88
CA VAL A 97 -13.94 -10.27 -2.97
C VAL A 97 -15.19 -10.23 -3.86
N GLU A 98 -16.03 -9.21 -3.71
CA GLU A 98 -17.20 -9.01 -4.58
C GLU A 98 -16.78 -8.87 -6.04
N GLN A 99 -15.78 -8.03 -6.34
CA GLN A 99 -15.23 -7.84 -7.70
C GLN A 99 -14.64 -9.11 -8.31
N LEU A 100 -14.12 -10.04 -7.49
CA LEU A 100 -13.58 -11.32 -7.96
C LEU A 100 -14.66 -12.41 -8.15
N SER A 101 -15.86 -12.18 -7.61
CA SER A 101 -16.99 -13.13 -7.68
C SER A 101 -17.93 -12.88 -8.86
N GLU A 102 -17.79 -11.74 -9.54
CA GLU A 102 -18.48 -11.36 -10.78
C GLU A 102 -17.71 -11.83 -12.02
#